data_AF-A0A0J6WQ27-F1
#
_entry.id   AF-A0A0J6WQ27-F1
#
_cell.length_a   1.000
_cell.length_b   1.000
_cell.length_c   1.000
_cell.angle_alpha   90.00
_cell.angle_beta   90.00
_cell.angle_gamma   90.00
#
_symmetry.space_group_name_H-M   'P 1'
#
loop_
_entity.id
_entity.type
_entity.pdbx_description
1 polymer ?
#
loop_
_entity_poly.entity_id
_entity_poly.type
_entity_poly.pdbx_seq_one_letter_code
_entity_poly.pdbx_strand_id
1 'polypeptide(L)'
;MKSFPLRVVTSVESDQPSPHGLWESDPDAIAWDFLGSEFTGLAYANWPIERRVGAYLTHNGMAQLWNNGDAHAAVLHRVLANVGAALRNGTLPTATWAGSRLHPRAERIAVSG
;
A
#
# COMPACT_ATOMS: atom_id res chain seq x y z
N MET A 1 -36.42 14.33 40.80
CA MET A 1 -36.21 13.44 39.65
C MET A 1 -35.90 14.28 38.42
N LYS A 2 -34.72 14.11 37.81
CA LYS A 2 -34.35 14.80 36.55
C LYS A 2 -34.56 13.81 35.40
N SER A 3 -35.43 14.16 34.47
CA SER A 3 -35.63 13.45 33.20
C SER A 3 -34.86 14.19 32.11
N PHE A 4 -33.99 13.48 31.40
CA PHE A 4 -33.38 13.94 30.16
C PHE A 4 -33.73 12.93 29.06
N PRO A 5 -34.17 13.38 27.88
CA PRO A 5 -34.65 12.48 26.84
C PRO A 5 -33.50 11.73 26.16
N LEU A 6 -33.79 10.46 25.86
CA LEU A 6 -32.97 9.50 25.14
C LEU A 6 -32.43 10.11 23.83
N ARG A 7 -31.12 10.31 23.73
CA ARG A 7 -30.49 10.47 22.41
C ARG A 7 -30.45 9.10 21.75
N VAL A 8 -31.15 9.01 20.64
CA VAL A 8 -31.01 7.96 19.63
C VAL A 8 -29.51 7.86 19.27
N VAL A 9 -28.88 6.76 19.64
CA VAL A 9 -27.56 6.38 19.13
C VAL A 9 -27.84 5.74 17.78
N THR A 10 -27.79 6.54 16.72
CA THR A 10 -27.74 6.01 15.37
C THR A 10 -26.35 5.42 15.14
N SER A 11 -26.31 4.09 15.05
CA SER A 11 -25.32 3.26 14.35
C SER A 11 -23.90 3.80 14.29
N VAL A 12 -23.12 3.49 15.33
CA VAL A 12 -21.70 3.16 15.13
C VAL A 12 -21.63 1.67 14.82
N GLU A 13 -22.04 1.29 13.61
CA GLU A 13 -21.76 -0.04 13.07
C GLU A 13 -20.81 0.17 11.89
N SER A 14 -19.55 0.36 12.23
CA SER A 14 -18.42 0.05 11.34
C SER A 14 -17.53 -0.92 12.12
N ASP A 15 -18.15 -1.94 12.69
CA ASP A 15 -17.47 -3.12 13.22
C ASP A 15 -17.75 -4.24 12.24
N GLN A 16 -16.88 -4.41 11.25
CA GLN A 16 -16.70 -5.72 10.64
C GLN A 16 -15.19 -6.00 10.56
N PRO A 17 -14.55 -6.43 11.66
CA PRO A 17 -13.34 -7.23 11.57
C PRO A 17 -13.75 -8.67 11.25
N SER A 18 -13.76 -9.02 9.96
CA SER A 18 -14.01 -10.40 9.54
C SER A 18 -12.88 -11.34 9.99
N PRO A 19 -13.19 -12.60 10.37
CA PRO A 19 -12.37 -13.39 11.26
C PRO A 19 -11.52 -14.40 10.48
N HIS A 20 -10.35 -14.00 9.97
CA HIS A 20 -9.36 -14.98 9.50
C HIS A 20 -7.96 -14.54 9.88
N GLY A 21 -7.42 -15.03 11.01
CA GLY A 21 -6.08 -14.70 11.52
C GLY A 21 -4.91 -15.08 10.59
N LEU A 22 -4.71 -14.33 9.52
CA LEU A 22 -3.54 -14.38 8.62
C LEU A 22 -3.05 -12.97 8.20
N TRP A 23 -3.59 -11.90 8.81
CA TRP A 23 -3.35 -10.48 8.47
C TRP A 23 -2.88 -9.64 9.67
N GLU A 24 -1.96 -10.17 10.50
CA GLU A 24 -1.41 -9.41 11.64
C GLU A 24 -0.81 -8.04 11.25
N SER A 25 -0.52 -7.82 9.96
CA SER A 25 -0.03 -6.55 9.43
C SER A 25 -1.12 -5.78 8.69
N ASP A 26 -1.48 -4.62 9.22
CA ASP A 26 -2.35 -3.64 8.55
C ASP A 26 -1.76 -3.23 7.19
N PRO A 27 -2.49 -3.41 6.06
CA PRO A 27 -2.00 -3.02 4.75
C PRO A 27 -1.67 -1.52 4.65
N ASP A 28 -2.29 -0.66 5.45
CA ASP A 28 -1.93 0.76 5.49
C ASP A 28 -0.57 0.97 6.15
N ALA A 29 -0.30 0.30 7.28
CA ALA A 29 1.00 0.34 7.93
C ALA A 29 2.11 -0.19 7.01
N ILE A 30 1.89 -1.32 6.34
CA ILE A 30 2.83 -1.88 5.35
C ILE A 30 3.09 -0.88 4.22
N ALA A 31 2.05 -0.18 3.75
CA ALA A 31 2.18 0.81 2.69
C ALA A 31 3.05 2.00 3.14
N TRP A 32 2.86 2.50 4.37
CA TRP A 32 3.69 3.57 4.92
C TRP A 32 5.15 3.15 5.09
N ASP A 33 5.41 1.95 5.61
CA ASP A 33 6.78 1.42 5.73
C ASP A 33 7.43 1.26 4.36
N PHE A 34 6.70 0.74 3.37
CA PHE A 34 7.17 0.67 1.99
C PHE A 34 7.54 2.06 1.47
N LEU A 35 6.70 3.08 1.69
CA LEU A 35 6.91 4.44 1.20
C LEU A 35 8.16 5.12 1.79
N GLY A 36 8.56 4.74 3.00
CA GLY A 36 9.80 5.20 3.63
C GLY A 36 11.02 4.32 3.33
N SER A 37 10.83 3.19 2.65
CA SER A 37 11.89 2.21 2.39
C SER A 37 12.77 2.56 1.17
N GLU A 38 13.93 1.93 1.10
CA GLU A 38 14.85 2.02 -0.05
C GLU A 38 14.24 1.56 -1.37
N PHE A 39 13.18 0.73 -1.34
CA PHE A 39 12.50 0.22 -2.52
C PHE A 39 11.74 1.29 -3.28
N THR A 40 11.50 2.44 -2.68
CA THR A 40 11.01 3.62 -3.39
C THR A 40 12.11 4.36 -4.14
N GLY A 41 13.37 4.05 -3.81
CA GLY A 41 14.66 4.58 -4.28
C GLY A 41 14.87 4.63 -5.78
N LEU A 42 15.81 5.48 -6.22
CA LEU A 42 16.23 5.59 -7.62
C LEU A 42 16.80 4.28 -8.18
N ALA A 43 17.42 3.45 -7.33
CA ALA A 43 17.91 2.12 -7.70
C ALA A 43 16.80 1.20 -8.26
N TYR A 44 15.55 1.45 -7.86
CA TYR A 44 14.38 0.71 -8.30
C TYR A 44 13.49 1.52 -9.25
N ALA A 45 13.88 2.74 -9.65
CA ALA A 45 13.05 3.66 -10.44
C ALA A 45 12.59 3.06 -11.79
N ASN A 46 13.36 2.15 -12.38
CA ASN A 46 13.04 1.48 -13.63
C ASN A 46 12.03 0.33 -13.46
N TRP A 47 11.70 -0.05 -12.22
CA TRP A 47 10.77 -1.13 -11.95
C TRP A 47 9.34 -0.58 -11.78
N PRO A 48 8.31 -1.28 -12.28
CA PRO A 48 6.92 -0.91 -12.01
C PRO A 48 6.64 -1.03 -10.50
N ILE A 49 5.71 -0.23 -10.00
CA ILE A 49 5.41 -0.13 -8.57
C ILE A 49 5.05 -1.49 -7.96
N GLU A 50 4.30 -2.32 -8.68
CA GLU A 50 3.91 -3.66 -8.26
C GLU A 50 5.14 -4.55 -8.01
N ARG A 51 6.15 -4.45 -8.87
CA ARG A 51 7.40 -5.20 -8.70
C ARG A 51 8.22 -4.69 -7.52
N ARG A 52 8.19 -3.39 -7.23
CA ARG A 52 8.88 -2.81 -6.06
C ARG A 52 8.22 -3.26 -4.76
N VAL A 53 6.88 -3.24 -4.71
CA VAL A 53 6.11 -3.74 -3.56
C VAL A 53 6.40 -5.23 -3.36
N GLY A 54 6.42 -6.04 -4.41
CA GLY A 54 6.77 -7.46 -4.29
C GLY A 54 8.18 -7.73 -3.78
N ALA A 55 9.16 -6.97 -4.25
CA ALA A 55 10.53 -7.07 -3.76
C ALA A 55 10.63 -6.68 -2.27
N TYR A 56 9.95 -5.62 -1.86
CA TYR A 56 9.86 -5.20 -0.46
C TYR A 56 9.22 -6.27 0.43
N LEU A 57 8.08 -6.82 0.02
CA LEU A 57 7.37 -7.86 0.77
C LEU A 57 8.24 -9.13 0.91
N THR A 58 8.90 -9.53 -0.17
CA THR A 58 9.81 -10.69 -0.15
C THR A 58 11.01 -10.45 0.77
N HIS A 59 11.61 -9.25 0.70
CA HIS A 59 12.76 -8.87 1.51
C HIS A 59 12.45 -8.83 3.01
N ASN A 60 11.23 -8.43 3.39
CA ASN A 60 10.79 -8.36 4.78
C ASN A 60 10.16 -9.67 5.30
N GLY A 61 10.33 -10.79 4.60
CA GLY A 61 9.77 -12.09 5.01
C GLY A 61 8.26 -12.22 4.83
N MET A 62 7.60 -11.24 4.21
CA MET A 62 6.16 -11.21 3.91
C MET A 62 5.83 -11.83 2.55
N ALA A 63 6.60 -12.84 2.11
CA ALA A 63 6.39 -13.51 0.83
C ALA A 63 5.00 -14.17 0.71
N GLN A 64 4.38 -14.56 1.84
CA GLN A 64 3.01 -15.07 1.86
C GLN A 64 1.98 -14.01 1.43
N LEU A 65 2.23 -12.74 1.75
CA LEU A 65 1.38 -11.61 1.35
C LEU A 65 1.50 -11.32 -0.15
N TRP A 66 2.69 -11.54 -0.72
CA TRP A 66 2.92 -11.47 -2.16
C TRP A 66 2.21 -12.61 -2.92
N ASN A 67 2.24 -13.83 -2.38
CA ASN A 67 1.59 -14.99 -2.99
C ASN A 67 0.05 -14.93 -2.89
N ASN A 68 -0.49 -14.15 -1.96
CA ASN A 68 -1.92 -13.87 -1.87
C ASN A 68 -2.26 -12.63 -2.72
N GLY A 69 -2.84 -12.87 -3.90
CA GLY A 69 -3.18 -11.81 -4.85
C GLY A 69 -4.06 -10.69 -4.29
N ASP A 70 -5.00 -11.02 -3.39
CA ASP A 70 -5.90 -10.05 -2.78
C ASP A 70 -5.17 -9.19 -1.73
N ALA A 71 -4.30 -9.80 -0.92
CA ALA A 71 -3.51 -9.09 0.08
C ALA A 71 -2.47 -8.18 -0.58
N HIS A 72 -1.81 -8.66 -1.63
CA HIS A 72 -0.92 -7.84 -2.44
C HIS A 72 -1.65 -6.66 -3.09
N ALA A 73 -2.84 -6.88 -3.66
CA ALA A 73 -3.66 -5.82 -4.24
C ALA A 73 -4.09 -4.77 -3.19
N ALA A 74 -4.42 -5.21 -1.97
CA ALA A 74 -4.78 -4.31 -0.87
C ALA A 74 -3.60 -3.40 -0.48
N VAL A 75 -2.39 -3.95 -0.31
CA VAL A 75 -1.17 -3.15 -0.02
C VAL A 75 -0.88 -2.18 -1.16
N LEU A 76 -0.92 -2.65 -2.40
CA LEU A 76 -0.67 -1.80 -3.56
C LEU A 76 -1.66 -0.62 -3.64
N HIS A 77 -2.94 -0.88 -3.38
CA HIS A 77 -3.95 0.17 -3.33
C HIS A 77 -3.59 1.22 -2.27
N ARG A 78 -3.23 0.80 -1.06
CA ARG A 78 -2.84 1.71 0.05
C ARG A 78 -1.59 2.51 -0.28
N VAL A 79 -0.58 1.89 -0.90
CA VAL A 79 0.61 2.59 -1.39
C VAL A 79 0.20 3.73 -2.33
N LEU A 80 -0.58 3.44 -3.37
CA LEU A 80 -0.99 4.44 -4.35
C LEU A 80 -1.86 5.55 -3.76
N ALA A 81 -2.71 5.23 -2.78
CA ALA A 81 -3.52 6.20 -2.06
C ALA A 81 -2.66 7.14 -1.18
N ASN A 82 -1.61 6.61 -0.54
CA ASN A 82 -0.80 7.33 0.45
C ASN A 82 0.41 8.08 -0.15
N VAL A 83 0.83 7.77 -1.39
CA VAL A 83 1.92 8.48 -2.09
C VAL A 83 1.79 10.00 -2.02
N GLY A 84 0.60 10.54 -2.28
CA GLY A 84 0.38 11.98 -2.27
C GLY A 84 0.60 12.59 -0.88
N ALA A 85 0.18 11.87 0.17
CA ALA A 85 0.44 12.27 1.55
C ALA A 85 1.92 12.12 1.92
N ALA A 86 2.56 11.03 1.49
CA ALA A 86 3.98 10.75 1.72
C ALA A 86 4.91 11.77 1.05
N LEU A 87 4.53 12.33 -0.10
CA LEU A 87 5.27 13.42 -0.73
C LEU A 87 5.13 14.74 0.05
N ARG A 88 3.94 15.01 0.61
CA ARG A 88 3.65 16.25 1.35
C ARG A 88 4.30 16.27 2.73
N ASN A 89 4.39 15.12 3.39
CA ASN A 89 4.98 15.01 4.72
C ASN A 89 6.50 14.70 4.69
N GLY A 90 7.08 14.47 3.50
CA GLY A 90 8.50 14.20 3.30
C GLY A 90 8.94 12.75 3.54
N THR A 91 8.01 11.83 3.84
CA THR A 91 8.31 10.39 3.96
C THR A 91 8.84 9.82 2.64
N LEU A 92 8.29 10.27 1.51
CA LEU A 92 8.74 9.89 0.18
C LEU A 92 9.48 11.07 -0.47
N PRO A 93 10.76 10.95 -0.83
CA PRO A 93 11.45 12.04 -1.51
C PRO A 93 10.88 12.27 -2.91
N THR A 94 10.63 13.53 -3.27
CA THR A 94 10.02 13.88 -4.56
C THR A 94 10.82 13.42 -5.78
N ALA A 95 12.15 13.35 -5.64
CA ALA A 95 13.05 12.91 -6.71
C ALA A 95 12.84 11.44 -7.09
N THR A 96 12.36 10.64 -6.14
CA THR A 96 12.30 9.19 -6.25
C THR A 96 11.00 8.70 -6.89
N TRP A 97 9.91 9.44 -6.70
CA TRP A 97 8.58 9.05 -7.20
C TRP A 97 8.33 9.40 -8.68
N ALA A 98 8.96 10.47 -9.19
CA ALA A 98 8.71 10.98 -10.55
C ALA A 98 9.07 9.98 -11.66
N GLY A 99 10.07 9.12 -11.45
CA GLY A 99 10.45 8.07 -12.40
C GLY A 99 9.38 6.98 -12.59
N SER A 100 8.56 6.73 -11.56
CA SER A 100 7.56 5.65 -11.56
C SER A 100 6.34 5.94 -12.44
N ARG A 101 6.00 7.24 -12.67
CA ARG A 101 4.83 7.65 -13.46
C ARG A 101 5.07 7.62 -14.98
N LEU A 102 6.32 7.46 -15.41
CA LEU A 102 6.72 7.46 -16.81
C LEU A 102 6.80 6.05 -17.43
N HIS A 103 6.36 5.01 -16.73
CA HIS A 103 6.33 3.67 -17.30
C HIS A 103 4.90 3.30 -17.74
N PRO A 104 4.50 3.57 -19.01
CA PRO A 104 3.30 2.98 -19.56
C PRO A 104 3.43 1.46 -19.50
N ARG A 105 2.34 0.82 -19.08
CA ARG A 105 2.20 -0.61 -18.77
C ARG A 105 2.29 -1.52 -20.01
N ALA A 106 3.08 -1.17 -21.04
CA ALA A 106 2.97 -1.75 -22.38
C ALA A 106 4.25 -1.73 -23.25
N GLU A 107 5.43 -2.03 -22.70
CA GLU A 107 6.58 -2.35 -23.57
C GLU A 107 7.38 -3.56 -23.05
N ARG A 108 6.75 -4.73 -23.08
CA ARG A 108 7.45 -6.04 -23.06
C ARG A 108 6.77 -7.13 -23.89
N ILE A 109 6.13 -6.74 -25.00
CA ILE A 109 5.89 -7.67 -26.11
C ILE A 109 6.35 -7.01 -27.41
N ALA A 110 7.67 -6.83 -27.55
CA ALA A 110 8.33 -6.79 -28.85
C ALA A 110 9.83 -7.04 -28.65
N VAL A 111 10.38 -7.91 -29.50
CA VAL A 111 11.81 -8.13 -29.77
C VAL A 111 12.60 -8.88 -28.71
N SER A 112 12.76 -10.17 -28.97
CA SER A 112 14.09 -10.69 -29.35
C SER A 112 13.97 -12.03 -30.07
N GLY A 113 14.48 -12.07 -31.32
CA GLY A 113 15.17 -13.21 -31.95
C GLY A 113 14.34 -14.43 -32.30
#